data_AF-A8V5U5-F1
#
_entry.id   AF-A8V5U5-F1
#
_cell.length_a   1.000
_cell.length_b   1.000
_cell.length_c   1.000
_cell.angle_alpha   90.00
_cell.angle_beta   90.00
_cell.angle_gamma   90.00
#
_symmetry.space_group_name_H-M   'P 1'
#
loop_
_entity.id
_entity.type
_entity.pdbx_description
1 polymer ?
#
loop_
_entity_poly.entity_id
_entity_poly.type
_entity_poly.pdbx_seq_one_letter_code
_entity_poly.pdbx_strand_id
1 'polypeptide(L)'
;MKFNPIPLFRIFGIQINLDYSWFVVFLLITFTLAEYFYPYFYSGHSFIIYWIFGAISAILLFTSVLLHELSHSLVALKFGIPVREINLFIFGGVAMIEEEAHSPKEEFLIAIAGPLMSFSLGVFFLILALLYPVDDIFNGLINYLMYVNFIIGIFNLVPAFPLDGGRILRSILWQKKDLLTATKITSSLGKYFGYFLVFLGILYIIQGNFVNGAWSIILGLFIKQAAVISFEEVKFSHILSKYKVEQFMITLKPLFYNSSVSELLN
;
A
#
# COMPACT_ATOMS: atom_id res chain seq x y z
N MET A 1 0.96 5.23 11.88
CA MET A 1 1.85 6.31 11.38
C MET A 1 1.04 7.60 11.38
N LYS A 2 1.61 8.74 11.78
CA LYS A 2 0.95 10.05 11.58
C LYS A 2 1.32 10.52 10.18
N PHE A 3 0.36 10.49 9.26
CA PHE A 3 0.52 11.12 7.96
C PHE A 3 0.39 12.63 8.13
N ASN A 4 1.17 13.40 7.36
CA ASN A 4 0.95 14.83 7.19
C ASN A 4 0.54 15.08 5.73
N PRO A 5 -0.68 14.67 5.35
CA PRO A 5 -1.11 14.67 3.96
C PRO A 5 -1.38 16.07 3.45
N ILE A 6 -0.94 16.33 2.23
CA ILE A 6 -1.37 17.46 1.41
C ILE A 6 -2.53 16.95 0.54
N PRO A 7 -3.75 17.50 0.66
CA PRO A 7 -4.86 17.10 -0.18
C PRO A 7 -4.62 17.55 -1.63
N LEU A 8 -4.81 16.64 -2.59
CA LEU A 8 -4.65 16.92 -4.02
C LEU A 8 -6.00 17.14 -4.71
N PHE A 9 -6.75 16.07 -4.92
CA PHE A 9 -8.02 16.07 -5.63
C PHE A 9 -8.88 14.88 -5.19
N ARG A 10 -10.14 14.82 -5.63
CA ARG A 10 -11.08 13.74 -5.30
C ARG A 10 -11.45 12.96 -6.56
N ILE A 11 -11.37 11.63 -6.52
CA ILE A 11 -11.83 10.74 -7.60
C ILE A 11 -12.83 9.74 -7.01
N PHE A 12 -14.00 9.57 -7.63
CA PHE A 12 -15.06 8.65 -7.19
C PHE A 12 -15.46 8.79 -5.71
N GLY A 13 -15.38 10.01 -5.16
CA GLY A 13 -15.65 10.27 -3.74
C GLY A 13 -14.46 10.07 -2.81
N ILE A 14 -13.37 9.46 -3.29
CA ILE A 14 -12.14 9.17 -2.53
C ILE A 14 -11.19 10.36 -2.62
N GLN A 15 -10.76 10.88 -1.48
CA GLN A 15 -9.77 11.95 -1.42
C GLN A 15 -8.37 11.41 -1.70
N ILE A 16 -7.67 11.96 -2.69
CA ILE A 16 -6.27 11.62 -2.98
C ILE A 16 -5.37 12.64 -2.27
N ASN A 17 -4.42 12.11 -1.51
CA ASN A 17 -3.51 12.86 -0.67
C ASN A 17 -2.06 12.46 -0.95
N LEU A 18 -1.15 13.39 -0.66
CA LEU A 18 0.28 13.20 -0.83
C LEU A 18 1.01 13.53 0.47
N ASP A 19 1.71 12.55 1.04
CA ASP A 19 2.53 12.74 2.23
C ASP A 19 3.87 13.38 1.87
N TYR A 20 4.46 14.18 2.76
CA TYR A 20 5.76 14.83 2.50
C TYR A 20 6.89 13.85 2.20
N SER A 21 6.83 12.62 2.74
CA SER A 21 7.81 11.56 2.44
C SER A 21 7.81 11.16 0.95
N TRP A 22 6.73 11.44 0.22
CA TRP A 22 6.63 11.21 -1.22
C TRP A 22 7.69 12.01 -2.00
N PHE A 23 7.95 13.27 -1.63
CA PHE A 23 8.93 14.09 -2.36
C PHE A 23 10.35 13.53 -2.24
N VAL A 24 10.68 12.90 -1.09
CA VAL A 24 11.98 12.26 -0.87
C VAL A 24 12.19 11.11 -1.84
N VAL A 25 11.21 10.20 -1.93
CA VAL A 25 11.31 9.06 -2.85
C VAL A 25 11.19 9.47 -4.31
N PHE A 26 10.37 10.48 -4.64
CA PHE A 26 10.29 11.06 -5.97
C PHE A 26 11.65 11.56 -6.45
N LEU A 27 12.35 12.35 -5.62
CA LEU A 27 13.69 12.84 -5.94
C LEU A 27 14.71 11.71 -6.05
N LEU A 28 14.66 10.72 -5.15
CA LEU A 28 15.56 9.58 -5.17
C LEU A 28 15.40 8.74 -6.45
N ILE A 29 14.16 8.45 -6.85
CA ILE A 29 13.87 7.69 -8.08
C ILE A 29 14.27 8.52 -9.30
N THR A 30 13.90 9.80 -9.35
CA THR A 30 14.28 10.71 -10.44
C THR A 30 15.79 10.74 -10.62
N PHE A 31 16.55 10.94 -9.53
CA PHE A 31 18.01 10.94 -9.53
C PHE A 31 18.57 9.60 -9.99
N THR A 32 18.06 8.48 -9.47
CA THR A 32 18.54 7.15 -9.84
C THR A 32 18.33 6.87 -11.32
N LEU A 33 17.18 7.26 -11.86
CA LEU A 33 16.87 7.08 -13.27
C LEU A 33 17.70 8.00 -14.17
N ALA A 34 17.85 9.26 -13.77
CA ALA A 34 18.56 10.27 -14.56
C ALA A 34 20.08 10.07 -14.59
N GLU A 35 20.68 9.64 -13.48
CA GLU A 35 22.15 9.51 -13.35
C GLU A 35 22.67 8.11 -13.68
N TYR A 36 21.86 7.07 -13.48
CA TYR A 36 22.31 5.68 -13.66
C TYR A 36 21.56 4.95 -14.76
N PHE A 37 20.23 4.92 -14.74
CA PHE A 37 19.46 4.09 -15.68
C PHE A 37 19.52 4.60 -17.13
N TYR A 38 19.07 5.83 -17.38
CA TYR A 38 19.00 6.36 -18.74
C TYR A 38 20.37 6.55 -19.40
N PRO A 39 21.40 7.10 -18.73
CA PRO A 39 22.72 7.23 -19.34
C PRO A 39 23.37 5.90 -19.70
N TYR A 40 23.08 4.84 -18.92
CA TYR A 40 23.64 3.50 -19.14
C TYR A 40 23.00 2.77 -20.32
N PHE A 41 21.66 2.81 -20.43
CA PHE A 41 20.93 2.09 -21.49
C PHE A 41 20.66 2.93 -22.75
N TYR A 42 20.51 4.25 -22.60
CA TYR A 42 20.05 5.18 -23.64
C TYR A 42 21.03 6.35 -23.82
N SER A 43 22.31 6.00 -24.01
CA SER A 43 23.40 6.96 -24.11
C SER A 43 23.24 7.96 -25.26
N GLY A 44 23.96 9.09 -25.21
CA GLY A 44 23.97 10.09 -26.30
C GLY A 44 23.01 11.27 -26.13
N HIS A 45 22.21 11.30 -25.06
CA HIS A 45 21.35 12.44 -24.73
C HIS A 45 22.00 13.39 -23.73
N SER A 46 21.49 14.62 -23.66
CA SER A 46 21.97 15.64 -22.72
C SER A 46 21.50 15.35 -21.28
N PHE A 47 22.23 15.90 -20.31
CA PHE A 47 21.88 15.85 -18.88
C PHE A 47 20.42 16.26 -18.62
N ILE A 48 19.95 17.34 -19.25
CA ILE A 48 18.59 17.86 -19.07
C ILE A 48 17.54 16.84 -19.53
N ILE A 49 17.79 16.13 -20.63
CA ILE A 49 16.86 15.12 -21.14
C ILE A 49 16.73 13.96 -20.15
N TYR A 50 17.84 13.45 -19.61
CA TYR A 50 17.78 12.37 -18.61
C TYR A 50 17.01 12.76 -17.35
N TRP A 51 17.17 13.99 -16.87
CA TRP A 51 16.42 14.48 -15.71
C TRP A 51 14.93 14.65 -16.00
N ILE A 52 14.56 15.12 -17.19
CA ILE A 52 13.15 15.20 -17.61
C ILE A 52 12.53 13.79 -17.67
N PHE A 53 13.17 12.85 -18.35
CA PHE A 53 12.66 11.48 -18.45
C PHE A 53 12.65 10.75 -17.11
N GLY A 54 13.64 10.97 -16.25
CA GLY A 54 13.67 10.47 -14.88
C GLY A 54 12.47 10.97 -14.06
N ALA A 55 12.18 12.26 -14.12
CA ALA A 55 11.05 12.86 -13.41
C ALA A 55 9.70 12.38 -13.95
N ILE A 56 9.54 12.29 -15.28
CA ILE A 56 8.31 11.78 -15.91
C ILE A 56 8.09 10.31 -15.52
N SER A 57 9.12 9.48 -15.60
CA SER A 57 9.05 8.07 -15.20
C SER A 57 8.68 7.90 -13.73
N ALA A 58 9.24 8.73 -12.84
CA ALA A 58 8.86 8.73 -11.43
C ALA A 58 7.38 9.12 -11.22
N ILE A 59 6.88 10.16 -11.90
CA ILE A 59 5.46 10.56 -11.84
C ILE A 59 4.54 9.44 -12.34
N LEU A 60 4.90 8.81 -13.46
CA LEU A 60 4.11 7.73 -14.06
C LEU A 60 4.15 6.44 -13.22
N LEU A 61 5.26 6.17 -12.52
CA LEU A 61 5.33 5.12 -11.51
C LEU A 61 4.32 5.38 -10.39
N PHE A 62 4.29 6.57 -9.79
CA PHE A 62 3.32 6.90 -8.75
C PHE A 62 1.88 6.90 -9.25
N THR A 63 1.67 7.27 -10.52
CA THR A 63 0.37 7.12 -11.17
C THR A 63 -0.03 5.65 -11.27
N SER A 64 0.90 4.75 -11.59
CA SER A 64 0.66 3.31 -11.61
C SER A 64 0.30 2.76 -10.23
N VAL A 65 1.01 3.20 -9.19
CA VAL A 65 0.69 2.87 -7.78
C VAL A 65 -0.68 3.41 -7.39
N LEU A 66 -1.01 4.65 -7.76
CA LEU A 66 -2.33 5.22 -7.51
C LEU A 66 -3.43 4.41 -8.20
N LEU A 67 -3.24 4.00 -9.45
CA LEU A 67 -4.18 3.15 -10.18
C LEU A 67 -4.36 1.78 -9.54
N HIS A 68 -3.27 1.19 -9.02
CA HIS A 68 -3.30 -0.04 -8.23
C HIS A 68 -4.20 0.13 -6.98
N GLU A 69 -3.93 1.13 -6.15
CA GLU A 69 -4.74 1.42 -4.94
C GLU A 69 -6.20 1.77 -5.27
N LEU A 70 -6.40 2.52 -6.36
CA LEU A 70 -7.73 2.91 -6.81
C LEU A 70 -8.53 1.67 -7.24
N SER A 71 -7.90 0.67 -7.85
CA SER A 71 -8.58 -0.56 -8.25
C SER A 71 -9.12 -1.36 -7.05
N HIS A 72 -8.35 -1.46 -5.95
CA HIS A 72 -8.85 -2.02 -4.69
C HIS A 72 -10.06 -1.24 -4.19
N SER A 73 -9.92 0.08 -4.17
CA SER A 73 -10.93 0.99 -3.62
C SER A 73 -12.24 0.93 -4.40
N LEU A 74 -12.17 0.86 -5.73
CA LEU A 74 -13.36 0.72 -6.59
C LEU A 74 -14.08 -0.60 -6.36
N VAL A 75 -13.35 -1.70 -6.16
CA VAL A 75 -13.97 -2.99 -5.83
C VAL A 75 -14.58 -2.96 -4.42
N ALA A 76 -13.92 -2.33 -3.45
CA ALA A 76 -14.46 -2.15 -2.10
C ALA A 76 -15.76 -1.33 -2.10
N LEU A 77 -15.79 -0.19 -2.81
CA LEU A 77 -16.99 0.64 -2.96
C LEU A 77 -18.16 -0.12 -3.58
N LYS A 78 -17.90 -1.04 -4.52
CA LYS A 78 -18.93 -1.91 -5.12
C LYS A 78 -19.57 -2.86 -4.11
N PHE A 79 -18.84 -3.25 -3.07
CA PHE A 79 -19.35 -4.05 -1.95
C PHE A 79 -19.95 -3.21 -0.82
N GLY A 80 -20.04 -1.88 -1.00
CA GLY A 80 -20.60 -0.97 0.00
C GLY A 80 -19.63 -0.61 1.13
N ILE A 81 -18.34 -0.98 0.99
CA ILE A 81 -17.31 -0.68 2.00
C ILE A 81 -16.79 0.74 1.73
N PRO A 82 -16.95 1.69 2.67
CA PRO A 82 -16.52 3.06 2.47
C PRO A 82 -14.99 3.18 2.43
N VAL A 83 -14.51 3.98 1.47
CA VAL A 83 -13.09 4.33 1.32
C VAL A 83 -12.95 5.84 1.40
N ARG A 84 -12.27 6.31 2.44
CA ARG A 84 -12.20 7.75 2.75
C ARG A 84 -11.16 8.47 1.90
N GLU A 85 -9.95 7.95 1.88
CA GLU A 85 -8.81 8.58 1.23
C GLU A 85 -7.74 7.58 0.81
N ILE A 86 -6.91 7.97 -0.17
CA ILE A 86 -5.70 7.27 -0.57
C ILE A 86 -4.52 8.21 -0.34
N ASN A 87 -3.55 7.78 0.48
CA ASN A 87 -2.34 8.54 0.77
C ASN A 87 -1.15 7.94 0.02
N LEU A 88 -0.50 8.73 -0.83
CA LEU A 88 0.77 8.36 -1.47
C LEU A 88 1.94 8.79 -0.57
N PHE A 89 2.90 7.89 -0.34
CA PHE A 89 4.02 8.06 0.59
C PHE A 89 5.25 7.26 0.14
N ILE A 90 6.33 7.29 0.93
CA ILE A 90 7.63 6.69 0.57
C ILE A 90 7.58 5.20 0.17
N PHE A 91 6.67 4.40 0.74
CA PHE A 91 6.57 2.97 0.44
C PHE A 91 5.47 2.62 -0.57
N GLY A 92 4.84 3.61 -1.21
CA GLY A 92 3.79 3.40 -2.21
C GLY A 92 2.52 4.19 -1.90
N GLY A 93 1.36 3.55 -2.01
CA GLY A 93 0.08 4.12 -1.65
C GLY A 93 -0.57 3.31 -0.51
N VAL A 94 -1.44 3.95 0.25
CA VAL A 94 -2.31 3.25 1.20
C VAL A 94 -3.72 3.79 1.10
N ALA A 95 -4.67 2.90 0.78
CA ALA A 95 -6.09 3.19 0.85
C ALA A 95 -6.61 3.06 2.29
N MET A 96 -7.24 4.11 2.81
CA MET A 96 -7.95 4.10 4.09
C MET A 96 -9.35 3.53 3.90
N ILE A 97 -9.45 2.21 4.02
CA ILE A 97 -10.70 1.47 4.02
C ILE A 97 -11.22 1.42 5.47
N GLU A 98 -12.43 1.92 5.71
CA GLU A 98 -12.91 2.15 7.09
C GLU A 98 -13.39 0.86 7.78
N GLU A 99 -13.78 -0.15 7.00
CA GLU A 99 -14.32 -1.41 7.51
C GLU A 99 -13.59 -2.63 6.93
N GLU A 100 -13.52 -3.73 7.70
CA GLU A 100 -13.06 -5.01 7.17
C GLU A 100 -14.12 -5.62 6.24
N ALA A 101 -13.66 -6.39 5.24
CA ALA A 101 -14.56 -7.12 4.35
C ALA A 101 -15.51 -8.05 5.14
N HIS A 102 -16.76 -8.15 4.72
CA HIS A 102 -17.78 -8.91 5.44
C HIS A 102 -17.72 -10.41 5.12
N SER A 103 -17.15 -10.77 3.96
CA SER A 103 -16.99 -12.15 3.54
C SER A 103 -15.61 -12.46 2.95
N PRO A 104 -15.15 -13.73 3.03
CA PRO A 104 -13.90 -14.15 2.38
C PRO A 104 -13.86 -13.85 0.87
N LYS A 105 -15.01 -13.92 0.20
CA LYS A 105 -15.09 -13.66 -1.24
C LYS A 105 -14.86 -12.18 -1.56
N GLU A 106 -15.43 -11.28 -0.77
CA GLU A 106 -15.19 -9.84 -0.90
C GLU A 106 -13.72 -9.51 -0.68
N GLU A 107 -13.11 -10.03 0.38
CA GLU A 107 -11.70 -9.81 0.66
C GLU A 107 -10.81 -10.26 -0.50
N PHE A 108 -11.06 -11.46 -1.05
CA PHE A 108 -10.32 -11.97 -2.20
C PHE A 108 -10.43 -11.04 -3.40
N LEU A 109 -11.65 -10.63 -3.75
CA LEU A 109 -11.92 -9.81 -4.93
C LEU A 109 -11.33 -8.39 -4.79
N ILE A 110 -11.37 -7.83 -3.59
CA ILE A 110 -10.72 -6.55 -3.29
C ILE A 110 -9.21 -6.74 -3.43
N ALA A 111 -8.61 -7.71 -2.75
CA ALA A 111 -7.16 -7.91 -2.72
C ALA A 111 -6.55 -8.26 -4.09
N ILE A 112 -7.27 -8.98 -4.96
CA ILE A 112 -6.74 -9.32 -6.30
C ILE A 112 -6.83 -8.14 -7.29
N ALA A 113 -7.63 -7.12 -7.01
CA ALA A 113 -7.88 -6.00 -7.93
C ALA A 113 -6.59 -5.21 -8.26
N GLY A 114 -5.80 -4.85 -7.25
CA GLY A 114 -4.53 -4.15 -7.40
C GLY A 114 -3.54 -4.90 -8.27
N PRO A 115 -3.19 -6.16 -7.92
CA PRO A 115 -2.31 -6.97 -8.75
C PRO A 115 -2.81 -7.08 -10.19
N LEU A 116 -4.11 -7.31 -10.43
CA LEU A 116 -4.66 -7.36 -11.79
C LEU A 116 -4.48 -6.04 -12.54
N MET A 117 -4.68 -4.90 -11.88
CA MET A 117 -4.41 -3.58 -12.48
C MET A 117 -2.93 -3.43 -12.84
N SER A 118 -2.01 -3.78 -11.93
CA SER A 118 -0.58 -3.72 -12.20
C SER A 118 -0.15 -4.64 -13.34
N PHE A 119 -0.62 -5.89 -13.39
CA PHE A 119 -0.35 -6.78 -14.51
C PHE A 119 -0.94 -6.25 -15.82
N SER A 120 -2.14 -5.67 -15.79
CA SER A 120 -2.78 -5.07 -16.96
C SER A 120 -1.98 -3.88 -17.50
N LEU A 121 -1.47 -3.01 -16.62
CA LEU A 121 -0.56 -1.93 -16.98
C LEU A 121 0.76 -2.46 -17.53
N GLY A 122 1.34 -3.49 -16.91
CA GLY A 122 2.55 -4.15 -17.39
C GLY A 122 2.38 -4.69 -18.82
N VAL A 123 1.28 -5.39 -19.10
CA VAL A 123 0.97 -5.90 -20.45
C VAL A 123 0.70 -4.75 -21.43
N PHE A 124 0.00 -3.69 -21.01
CA PHE A 124 -0.21 -2.51 -21.83
C PHE A 124 1.11 -1.87 -22.26
N PHE A 125 2.03 -1.63 -21.31
CA PHE A 125 3.34 -1.06 -21.62
C PHE A 125 4.22 -2.02 -22.43
N LEU A 126 4.11 -3.33 -22.23
CA LEU A 126 4.78 -4.33 -23.06
C LEU A 126 4.35 -4.19 -24.53
N ILE A 127 3.04 -4.12 -24.80
CA ILE A 127 2.52 -3.95 -26.17
C ILE A 127 2.96 -2.59 -26.73
N LEU A 128 2.90 -1.53 -25.93
CA LEU A 128 3.31 -0.19 -26.33
C LEU A 128 4.81 -0.14 -26.68
N ALA A 129 5.66 -0.87 -25.97
CA ALA A 129 7.10 -0.93 -26.22
C ALA A 129 7.43 -1.51 -27.61
N LEU A 130 6.58 -2.40 -28.14
CA LEU A 130 6.77 -2.96 -29.49
C LEU A 130 6.58 -1.93 -30.61
N LEU A 131 5.98 -0.77 -30.32
CA LEU A 131 5.72 0.29 -31.29
C LEU A 131 6.86 1.31 -31.40
N TYR A 132 7.87 1.25 -30.54
CA TYR A 132 8.99 2.18 -30.50
C TYR A 132 10.32 1.46 -30.73
N PRO A 133 11.33 2.09 -31.37
CA PRO A 133 12.66 1.51 -31.51
C PRO A 133 13.30 1.21 -30.16
N VAL A 134 14.04 0.09 -30.06
CA VAL A 134 14.64 -0.37 -28.79
C VAL A 134 15.61 0.64 -28.20
N ASP A 135 16.34 1.39 -29.05
CA ASP A 135 17.34 2.37 -28.63
C ASP A 135 16.75 3.77 -28.34
N ASP A 136 15.43 3.94 -28.50
CA ASP A 136 14.75 5.21 -28.24
C ASP A 136 14.57 5.43 -26.72
N ILE A 137 14.90 6.61 -26.22
CA ILE A 137 14.70 6.98 -24.81
C ILE A 137 13.22 6.88 -24.38
N PHE A 138 12.27 7.12 -25.30
CA PHE A 138 10.85 6.89 -25.05
C PHE A 138 10.55 5.41 -24.82
N ASN A 139 11.19 4.51 -25.57
CA ASN A 139 11.11 3.07 -25.34
C ASN A 139 11.67 2.72 -23.96
N GLY A 140 12.72 3.40 -23.50
CA GLY A 140 13.25 3.27 -22.13
C GLY A 140 12.26 3.62 -21.02
N LEU A 141 11.52 4.72 -21.17
CA LEU A 141 10.42 5.07 -20.25
C LEU A 141 9.34 3.99 -20.23
N ILE A 142 8.91 3.52 -21.40
CA ILE A 142 7.86 2.51 -21.51
C ILE A 142 8.32 1.18 -20.88
N ASN A 143 9.55 0.73 -21.18
CA ASN A 143 10.11 -0.48 -20.58
C ASN A 143 10.24 -0.35 -19.07
N TYR A 144 10.70 0.79 -18.57
CA TYR A 144 10.74 1.04 -17.13
C TYR A 144 9.35 0.85 -16.50
N LEU A 145 8.31 1.48 -17.07
CA LEU A 145 6.93 1.34 -16.59
C LEU A 145 6.38 -0.08 -16.69
N MET A 146 6.73 -0.80 -17.75
CA MET A 146 6.40 -2.22 -17.91
C MET A 146 7.01 -3.04 -16.76
N TYR A 147 8.33 -2.95 -16.56
CA TYR A 147 9.03 -3.73 -15.55
C TYR A 147 8.55 -3.42 -14.14
N VAL A 148 8.42 -2.14 -13.78
CA VAL A 148 7.98 -1.77 -12.43
C VAL A 148 6.54 -2.20 -12.17
N ASN A 149 5.64 -2.15 -13.15
CA ASN A 149 4.26 -2.63 -12.96
C ASN A 149 4.21 -4.14 -12.73
N PHE A 150 5.00 -4.93 -13.48
CA PHE A 150 5.12 -6.36 -13.20
C PHE A 150 5.75 -6.63 -11.83
N ILE A 151 6.79 -5.89 -11.45
CA ILE A 151 7.43 -6.02 -10.14
C ILE A 151 6.44 -5.69 -9.02
N ILE A 152 5.69 -4.60 -9.12
CA ILE A 152 4.65 -4.20 -8.15
C ILE A 152 3.59 -5.31 -8.04
N GLY A 153 3.08 -5.82 -9.17
CA GLY A 153 2.10 -6.90 -9.19
C GLY A 153 2.62 -8.18 -8.55
N ILE A 154 3.83 -8.63 -8.91
CA ILE A 154 4.46 -9.84 -8.36
C ILE A 154 4.75 -9.68 -6.86
N PHE A 155 5.33 -8.54 -6.48
CA PHE A 155 5.70 -8.27 -5.09
C PHE A 155 4.45 -8.24 -4.20
N ASN A 156 3.38 -7.60 -4.66
CA ASN A 156 2.13 -7.59 -3.91
C ASN A 156 1.45 -8.96 -3.85
N LEU A 157 1.72 -9.91 -4.75
CA LEU A 157 1.21 -11.29 -4.64
C LEU A 157 1.96 -12.17 -3.65
N VAL A 158 3.04 -11.70 -3.01
CA VAL A 158 3.74 -12.46 -1.98
C VAL A 158 2.74 -12.77 -0.83
N PRO A 159 2.64 -14.04 -0.37
CA PRO A 159 1.65 -14.48 0.63
C PRO A 159 2.01 -14.03 2.05
N ALA A 160 2.15 -12.73 2.25
CA ALA A 160 2.69 -12.10 3.44
C ALA A 160 1.92 -10.81 3.74
N PHE A 161 1.22 -10.74 4.87
CA PHE A 161 0.56 -9.50 5.30
C PHE A 161 1.64 -8.41 5.54
N PRO A 162 1.46 -7.14 5.15
CA PRO A 162 0.26 -6.46 4.64
C PRO A 162 0.05 -6.48 3.13
N LEU A 163 0.87 -7.21 2.38
CA LEU A 163 0.76 -7.29 0.92
C LEU A 163 -0.55 -7.96 0.51
N ASP A 164 -1.00 -7.70 -0.71
CA ASP A 164 -2.26 -8.22 -1.24
C ASP A 164 -2.33 -9.75 -1.24
N GLY A 165 -1.23 -10.43 -1.53
CA GLY A 165 -1.08 -11.87 -1.46
C GLY A 165 -1.30 -12.40 -0.05
N GLY A 166 -0.95 -11.61 0.96
CA GLY A 166 -1.31 -11.87 2.35
C GLY A 166 -2.82 -11.82 2.58
N ARG A 167 -3.53 -10.82 2.05
CA ARG A 167 -5.00 -10.72 2.12
C ARG A 167 -5.70 -11.80 1.29
N ILE A 168 -5.17 -12.14 0.12
CA ILE A 168 -5.63 -13.26 -0.70
C ILE A 168 -5.50 -14.56 0.09
N LEU A 169 -4.33 -14.86 0.67
CA LEU A 169 -4.16 -16.04 1.50
C LEU A 169 -5.07 -16.01 2.73
N ARG A 170 -5.24 -14.84 3.37
CA ARG A 170 -6.12 -14.65 4.53
C ARG A 170 -7.55 -15.03 4.18
N SER A 171 -8.05 -14.55 3.05
CA SER A 171 -9.39 -14.87 2.55
C SER A 171 -9.59 -16.37 2.29
N ILE A 172 -8.59 -17.06 1.71
CA ILE A 172 -8.65 -18.51 1.45
C ILE A 172 -8.67 -19.29 2.77
N LEU A 173 -7.85 -18.89 3.75
CA LEU A 173 -7.81 -19.52 5.06
C LEU A 173 -9.10 -19.27 5.86
N TRP A 174 -9.66 -18.07 5.75
CA TRP A 174 -10.91 -17.68 6.42
C TRP A 174 -12.13 -18.49 5.95
N GLN A 175 -12.10 -19.09 4.76
CA GLN A 175 -13.17 -20.03 4.35
C GLN A 175 -13.22 -21.30 5.22
N LYS A 176 -12.09 -21.69 5.83
CA LYS A 176 -11.97 -22.94 6.62
C LYS A 176 -11.68 -22.71 8.09
N LYS A 177 -11.27 -21.50 8.47
CA LYS A 177 -10.83 -21.12 9.83
C LYS A 177 -11.49 -19.80 10.22
N ASP A 178 -11.44 -19.44 11.50
CA ASP A 178 -11.86 -18.11 11.93
C ASP A 178 -10.91 -17.02 11.38
N LEU A 179 -11.44 -15.80 11.22
CA LEU A 179 -10.71 -14.65 10.70
C LEU A 179 -9.45 -14.31 11.50
N LEU A 180 -9.51 -14.47 12.84
CA LEU A 180 -8.38 -14.17 13.71
C LEU A 180 -7.23 -15.14 13.48
N THR A 181 -7.51 -16.44 13.35
CA THR A 181 -6.51 -17.46 13.00
C THR A 181 -5.94 -17.24 11.60
N ALA A 182 -6.77 -16.93 10.61
CA ALA A 182 -6.32 -16.61 9.25
C ALA A 182 -5.38 -15.38 9.23
N THR A 183 -5.74 -14.33 9.96
CA THR A 183 -4.92 -13.13 10.14
C THR A 183 -3.60 -13.45 10.87
N LYS A 184 -3.64 -14.28 11.91
CA LYS A 184 -2.43 -14.68 12.66
C LYS A 184 -1.42 -15.39 11.76
N ILE A 185 -1.87 -16.31 10.91
CA ILE A 185 -1.01 -17.07 9.99
C ILE A 185 -0.36 -16.13 8.98
N THR A 186 -1.18 -15.32 8.30
CA THR A 186 -0.70 -14.41 7.24
C THR A 186 0.18 -13.29 7.76
N SER A 187 -0.10 -12.76 8.96
CA SER A 187 0.77 -11.78 9.64
C SER A 187 2.08 -12.40 10.12
N SER A 188 2.07 -13.68 10.52
CA SER A 188 3.29 -14.39 10.87
C SER A 188 4.19 -14.57 9.65
N LEU A 189 3.62 -14.95 8.50
CA LEU A 189 4.36 -15.01 7.23
C LEU A 189 4.92 -13.65 6.85
N GLY A 190 4.14 -12.57 7.00
CA GLY A 190 4.58 -11.18 6.86
C GLY A 190 5.80 -10.83 7.69
N LYS A 191 5.76 -11.15 8.99
CA LYS A 191 6.87 -10.94 9.92
C LYS A 191 8.14 -11.68 9.49
N TYR A 192 8.02 -12.96 9.09
CA TYR A 192 9.17 -13.75 8.64
C TYR A 192 9.71 -13.25 7.30
N PHE A 193 8.85 -12.84 6.38
CA PHE A 193 9.25 -12.21 5.12
C PHE A 193 10.01 -10.89 5.37
N GLY A 194 9.55 -10.08 6.32
CA GLY A 194 10.28 -8.88 6.75
C GLY A 194 11.67 -9.19 7.30
N TYR A 195 11.82 -10.23 8.13
CA TYR A 195 13.15 -10.67 8.60
C TYR A 195 14.04 -11.18 7.48
N PHE A 196 13.46 -11.89 6.50
CA PHE A 196 14.17 -12.34 5.32
C PHE A 196 14.73 -11.16 4.51
N LEU A 197 13.94 -10.11 4.27
CA LEU A 197 14.41 -8.89 3.59
C LEU A 197 15.50 -8.14 4.36
N VAL A 198 15.41 -8.10 5.70
CA VAL A 198 16.48 -7.54 6.55
C VAL A 198 17.76 -8.34 6.38
N PHE A 199 17.67 -9.68 6.42
CA PHE A 199 18.81 -10.57 6.22
C PHE A 199 19.45 -10.39 4.84
N LEU A 200 18.65 -10.35 3.77
CA LEU A 200 19.15 -10.06 2.42
C LEU A 200 19.82 -8.69 2.34
N GLY A 201 19.26 -7.68 2.99
CA GLY A 201 19.86 -6.36 3.03
C GLY A 201 21.22 -6.31 3.71
N ILE A 202 21.40 -7.08 4.80
CA ILE A 202 22.72 -7.26 5.44
C ILE A 202 23.70 -7.93 4.48
N LEU A 203 23.28 -8.97 3.75
CA LEU A 203 24.13 -9.62 2.75
C LEU A 203 24.56 -8.65 1.64
N TYR A 204 23.66 -7.80 1.14
CA TYR A 204 24.01 -6.78 0.14
C TYR A 204 25.04 -5.77 0.67
N ILE A 205 24.92 -5.34 1.92
CA ILE A 205 25.92 -4.46 2.55
C ILE A 205 27.28 -5.14 2.61
N ILE A 206 27.34 -6.41 3.01
CA ILE A 206 28.60 -7.19 3.07
C ILE A 206 29.24 -7.32 1.68
N GLN A 207 28.42 -7.43 0.62
CA GLN A 207 28.88 -7.48 -0.77
C GLN A 207 29.26 -6.10 -1.34
N GLY A 208 29.19 -5.03 -0.56
CA GLY A 208 29.52 -3.66 -0.97
C GLY A 208 28.38 -2.89 -1.62
N ASN A 209 27.17 -3.47 -1.73
CA ASN A 209 25.99 -2.78 -2.24
C ASN A 209 25.20 -2.13 -1.10
N PHE A 210 25.74 -1.03 -0.58
CA PHE A 210 25.18 -0.34 0.58
C PHE A 210 23.76 0.21 0.34
N VAL A 211 23.49 0.75 -0.85
CA VAL A 211 22.20 1.39 -1.15
C VAL A 211 21.07 0.36 -1.19
N ASN A 212 21.22 -0.70 -1.98
CA ASN A 212 20.19 -1.76 -2.05
C ASN A 212 20.07 -2.49 -0.72
N GLY A 213 21.17 -2.66 0.00
CA GLY A 213 21.16 -3.28 1.32
C GLY A 213 20.38 -2.45 2.35
N ALA A 214 20.65 -1.15 2.44
CA ALA A 214 19.91 -0.23 3.31
C ALA A 214 18.42 -0.20 2.95
N TRP A 215 18.08 -0.12 1.66
CA TRP A 215 16.70 -0.14 1.20
C TRP A 215 15.96 -1.42 1.57
N SER A 216 16.59 -2.59 1.37
CA SER A 216 16.01 -3.89 1.74
C SER A 216 15.79 -4.02 3.25
N ILE A 217 16.70 -3.51 4.08
CA ILE A 217 16.54 -3.49 5.54
C ILE A 217 15.34 -2.63 5.93
N ILE A 218 15.26 -1.40 5.41
CA ILE A 218 14.18 -0.46 5.70
C ILE A 218 12.83 -1.06 5.30
N LEU A 219 12.74 -1.62 4.09
CA LEU A 219 11.53 -2.29 3.59
C LEU A 219 11.15 -3.50 4.45
N GLY A 220 12.13 -4.33 4.83
CA GLY A 220 11.91 -5.50 5.68
C GLY A 220 11.39 -5.13 7.07
N LEU A 221 11.94 -4.08 7.68
CA LEU A 221 11.46 -3.54 8.96
C LEU A 221 10.03 -2.98 8.83
N PHE A 222 9.75 -2.27 7.74
CA PHE A 222 8.42 -1.74 7.45
C PHE A 222 7.38 -2.87 7.34
N ILE A 223 7.63 -3.88 6.51
CA ILE A 223 6.72 -5.01 6.31
C ILE A 223 6.48 -5.76 7.63
N LYS A 224 7.56 -6.03 8.39
CA LYS A 224 7.47 -6.66 9.70
C LYS A 224 6.57 -5.84 10.64
N GLN A 225 6.77 -4.53 10.72
CA GLN A 225 6.00 -3.66 11.61
C GLN A 225 4.54 -3.58 11.19
N ALA A 226 4.27 -3.44 9.89
CA ALA A 226 2.91 -3.39 9.36
C ALA A 226 2.14 -4.70 9.58
N ALA A 227 2.80 -5.85 9.42
CA ALA A 227 2.23 -7.15 9.72
C ALA A 227 1.80 -7.28 11.19
N VAL A 228 2.63 -6.79 12.12
CA VAL A 228 2.32 -6.83 13.56
C VAL A 228 1.16 -5.90 13.90
N ILE A 229 1.18 -4.65 13.40
CA ILE A 229 0.12 -3.67 13.65
C ILE A 229 -1.24 -4.22 13.19
N SER A 230 -1.28 -4.75 11.98
CA SER A 230 -2.54 -5.23 11.38
C SER A 230 -3.12 -6.42 12.14
N PHE A 231 -2.28 -7.32 12.65
CA PHE A 231 -2.75 -8.41 13.50
C PHE A 231 -3.35 -7.88 14.81
N GLU A 232 -2.71 -6.91 15.44
CA GLU A 232 -3.20 -6.33 16.70
C GLU A 232 -4.51 -5.54 16.49
N GLU A 233 -4.70 -4.87 15.35
CA GLU A 233 -5.97 -4.21 14.99
C GLU A 233 -7.13 -5.21 14.90
N VAL A 234 -6.96 -6.29 14.14
CA VAL A 234 -7.99 -7.35 14.00
C VAL A 234 -8.26 -8.03 15.34
N LYS A 235 -7.22 -8.32 16.11
CA LYS A 235 -7.34 -8.92 17.44
C LYS A 235 -8.08 -8.01 18.41
N PHE A 236 -7.79 -6.71 18.40
CA PHE A 236 -8.47 -5.73 19.24
C PHE A 236 -9.95 -5.61 18.87
N SER A 237 -10.26 -5.49 17.58
CA SER A 237 -11.64 -5.50 17.06
C SER A 237 -12.39 -6.78 17.47
N HIS A 238 -11.76 -7.95 17.33
CA HIS A 238 -12.34 -9.22 17.74
C HIS A 238 -12.61 -9.29 19.25
N ILE A 239 -11.71 -8.77 20.10
CA ILE A 239 -11.93 -8.72 21.56
C ILE A 239 -13.11 -7.81 21.88
N LEU A 240 -13.15 -6.59 21.32
CA LEU A 240 -14.23 -5.63 21.55
C LEU A 240 -15.58 -6.14 21.07
N SER A 241 -15.63 -6.89 19.98
CA SER A 241 -16.88 -7.49 19.46
C SER A 241 -17.59 -8.43 20.45
N LYS A 242 -16.88 -8.93 21.47
CA LYS A 242 -17.44 -9.81 22.52
C LYS A 242 -18.13 -9.05 23.65
N TYR A 243 -17.91 -7.74 23.76
CA TYR A 243 -18.48 -6.90 24.79
C TYR A 243 -19.62 -6.05 24.22
N LYS A 244 -20.67 -5.82 25.01
CA LYS A 244 -21.75 -4.89 24.65
C LYS A 244 -21.37 -3.49 25.07
N VAL A 245 -21.73 -2.49 24.26
CA VAL A 245 -21.51 -1.06 24.56
C VAL A 245 -22.11 -0.68 25.92
N GLU A 246 -23.25 -1.26 26.28
CA GLU A 246 -23.92 -1.10 27.57
C GLU A 246 -23.01 -1.36 28.78
N GLN A 247 -22.06 -2.31 28.68
CA GLN A 247 -21.13 -2.65 29.76
C GLN A 247 -20.12 -1.53 30.07
N PHE A 248 -19.98 -0.56 29.16
CA PHE A 248 -19.08 0.58 29.30
C PHE A 248 -19.84 1.92 29.33
N MET A 249 -21.17 1.91 29.18
CA MET A 249 -21.97 3.12 29.31
C MET A 249 -22.15 3.47 30.78
N ILE A 250 -21.64 4.63 31.18
CA ILE A 250 -22.03 5.26 32.44
C ILE A 250 -23.33 6.03 32.15
N THR A 251 -24.45 5.52 32.64
CA THR A 251 -25.73 6.22 32.54
C THR A 251 -25.73 7.42 33.49
N LEU A 252 -25.39 8.60 32.97
CA LEU A 252 -25.59 9.85 33.70
C LEU A 252 -27.09 10.15 33.73
N LYS A 253 -27.70 10.28 34.93
CA LYS A 253 -29.05 10.83 35.05
C LYS A 253 -29.00 12.31 34.62
N PRO A 254 -29.68 12.72 33.53
CA PRO A 254 -29.71 14.13 33.15
C PRO A 254 -30.48 14.92 34.22
N LEU A 255 -29.84 15.95 34.78
CA LEU A 255 -30.48 16.92 35.65
C LEU A 255 -31.14 17.99 34.77
N PHE A 256 -32.47 18.10 34.84
CA PHE A 256 -33.18 19.14 34.12
C PHE A 256 -33.20 20.42 34.96
N TYR A 257 -33.10 21.58 34.32
CA TYR A 257 -33.03 22.88 35.03
C TYR A 257 -34.28 23.19 35.87
N ASN A 258 -35.38 22.49 35.63
CA ASN A 258 -36.65 22.60 36.33
C ASN A 258 -36.81 21.57 37.47
N SER A 259 -35.81 20.71 37.70
CA SER A 259 -35.84 19.71 38.78
C SER A 259 -35.63 20.38 40.14
N SER A 260 -36.42 20.00 41.13
CA SER A 260 -36.30 20.52 42.50
C SER A 260 -35.18 19.82 43.27
N VAL A 261 -34.52 20.54 44.20
CA VAL A 261 -33.46 19.95 45.05
C VAL A 261 -33.98 18.76 45.88
N SER A 262 -35.27 18.76 46.23
CA SER A 262 -35.94 17.64 46.92
C SER A 262 -36.04 16.36 46.08
N GLU A 263 -36.10 16.45 44.76
CA GLU A 263 -36.11 15.28 43.86
C GLU A 263 -34.73 14.66 43.66
N LEU A 264 -33.66 15.34 44.08
CA LEU A 264 -32.27 14.92 43.93
C LEU A 264 -31.69 14.23 45.16
N LEU A 265 -32.36 14.35 46.30
CA LEU A 265 -31.88 13.90 47.61
C LEU A 265 -32.56 12.61 48.11
N ASN A 266 -33.45 12.00 47.33
CA ASN A 266 -34.03 10.67 47.55
C ASN A 266 -33.48 9.65 46.53
#